data_AF-A0A1Q8KKY7-F1
#
_entry.id   AF-A0A1Q8KKY7-F1
#
_cell.length_a   1.000
_cell.length_b   1.000
_cell.length_c   1.000
_cell.angle_alpha   90.00
_cell.angle_beta   90.00
_cell.angle_gamma   90.00
#
_symmetry.space_group_name_H-M   'P 1'
#
loop_
_entity.id
_entity.type
_entity.pdbx_description
1 polymer ?
#
loop_
_entity_poly.entity_id
_entity_poly.type
_entity_poly.pdbx_seq_one_letter_code
_entity_poly.pdbx_strand_id
1 'polypeptide(L)'
;MASNTREVAIRSGVDPEAEPSVDWGWHQNFTKGLPIAAGLTGVVLLLFLIGHPASWTEILYMAIPAVFCLVGAVVYPIYKRRSWRH
;
A
#
# COMPACT_ATOMS: atom_id res chain seq x y z
N MET A 1 29.13 -12.13 -19.34
CA MET A 1 28.11 -12.48 -18.32
C MET A 1 27.35 -11.28 -17.76
N ALA A 2 27.84 -10.03 -17.85
CA ALA A 2 27.16 -8.84 -17.31
C ALA A 2 25.85 -8.40 -18.03
N SER A 3 25.59 -8.84 -19.26
CA SER A 3 24.40 -8.42 -20.02
C SER A 3 23.09 -9.02 -19.47
N ASN A 4 23.11 -10.28 -19.04
CA ASN A 4 21.92 -10.98 -18.55
C ASN A 4 21.38 -10.37 -17.24
N THR A 5 22.26 -9.92 -16.34
CA THR A 5 21.88 -9.26 -15.08
C THR A 5 21.12 -7.96 -15.32
N ARG A 6 21.54 -7.16 -16.30
CA ARG A 6 20.82 -5.94 -16.71
C ARG A 6 19.44 -6.24 -17.31
N GLU A 7 19.32 -7.28 -18.14
CA GLU A 7 18.04 -7.68 -18.73
C GLU A 7 17.04 -8.18 -17.68
N VAL A 8 17.51 -8.88 -16.64
CA VAL A 8 16.67 -9.32 -15.51
C VAL A 8 16.21 -8.13 -14.65
N ALA A 9 17.09 -7.17 -14.36
CA ALA A 9 16.75 -5.92 -13.67
C ALA A 9 15.68 -5.10 -14.40
N ILE A 10 15.77 -5.03 -15.73
CA ILE A 10 14.77 -4.36 -16.58
C ILE A 10 13.42 -5.09 -16.53
N ARG A 11 13.42 -6.43 -16.32
CA ARG A 11 12.20 -7.25 -16.21
C ARG A 11 11.51 -7.16 -14.86
N SER A 12 12.27 -7.05 -13.75
CA SER A 12 11.72 -6.95 -12.39
C SER A 12 11.35 -5.51 -12.00
N GLY A 13 11.99 -4.51 -12.61
CA GLY A 13 11.82 -3.10 -12.26
C GLY A 13 12.44 -2.72 -10.90
N VAL A 14 13.28 -3.59 -10.34
CA VAL A 14 13.99 -3.41 -9.07
C VAL A 14 15.49 -3.58 -9.33
N ASP A 15 16.31 -2.69 -8.77
CA ASP A 15 17.76 -2.72 -8.94
C ASP A 15 18.39 -3.89 -8.15
N PRO A 16 19.07 -4.84 -8.81
CA PRO A 16 19.73 -5.97 -8.15
C PRO A 16 20.83 -5.55 -7.16
N GLU A 17 21.42 -4.35 -7.32
CA GLU A 17 22.40 -3.84 -6.35
C GLU A 17 21.75 -3.35 -5.05
N ALA A 18 20.50 -2.90 -5.10
CA ALA A 18 19.75 -2.46 -3.93
C ALA A 18 19.14 -3.63 -3.15
N GLU A 19 18.70 -4.69 -3.83
CA GLU A 19 18.14 -5.90 -3.23
C GLU A 19 18.73 -7.18 -3.88
N PRO A 20 19.66 -7.90 -3.22
CA PRO A 20 20.31 -9.08 -3.80
C PRO A 20 19.39 -10.32 -3.87
N SER A 21 18.18 -10.25 -3.30
CA SER A 21 17.17 -11.29 -3.41
C SER A 21 16.31 -11.17 -4.68
N VAL A 22 16.54 -10.16 -5.53
CA VAL A 22 15.82 -9.93 -6.81
C VAL A 22 15.78 -11.18 -7.69
N ASP A 23 16.83 -12.01 -7.64
CA ASP A 23 16.95 -13.22 -8.48
C ASP A 23 16.07 -14.41 -8.04
N TRP A 24 15.55 -14.44 -6.81
CA TRP A 24 14.84 -15.63 -6.28
C TRP A 24 13.61 -15.32 -5.40
N GLY A 25 13.31 -14.05 -5.14
CA GLY A 25 12.19 -13.60 -4.32
C GLY A 25 10.95 -13.14 -5.10
N TRP A 26 9.85 -12.94 -4.40
CA TRP A 26 8.66 -12.28 -4.92
C TRP A 26 8.78 -10.75 -4.72
N HIS A 27 8.90 -10.00 -5.81
CA HIS A 27 9.22 -8.56 -5.76
C HIS A 27 8.11 -7.64 -6.30
N GLN A 28 6.88 -8.14 -6.43
CA GLN A 28 5.76 -7.33 -6.93
C GLN A 28 5.35 -6.26 -5.90
N ASN A 29 5.73 -5.02 -6.19
CA ASN A 29 5.26 -3.86 -5.45
C ASN A 29 3.91 -3.39 -6.00
N PHE A 30 2.81 -3.71 -5.29
CA PHE A 30 1.45 -3.25 -5.62
C PHE A 30 1.24 -1.76 -5.31
N THR A 31 1.95 -0.90 -6.04
CA THR A 31 2.00 0.55 -5.82
C THR A 31 0.64 1.21 -5.96
N LYS A 32 -0.22 0.69 -6.85
CA LYS A 32 -1.60 1.16 -7.03
C LYS A 32 -2.63 0.35 -6.23
N GLY A 33 -2.36 -0.94 -6.01
CA GLY A 33 -3.28 -1.84 -5.30
C GLY A 33 -3.40 -1.50 -3.82
N LEU A 34 -2.29 -1.13 -3.17
CA LEU A 34 -2.29 -0.82 -1.74
C LEU A 34 -3.14 0.42 -1.38
N PRO A 35 -3.04 1.57 -2.07
CA PRO A 35 -3.94 2.71 -1.83
C PRO A 35 -5.42 2.39 -2.05
N ILE A 36 -5.74 1.61 -3.09
CA ILE A 36 -7.12 1.24 -3.41
C ILE A 36 -7.68 0.33 -2.32
N ALA A 37 -6.91 -0.68 -1.89
CA ALA A 37 -7.29 -1.58 -0.80
C ALA A 37 -7.50 -0.81 0.51
N ALA A 38 -6.59 0.11 0.85
CA ALA A 38 -6.74 0.96 2.03
C ALA A 38 -8.01 1.83 1.94
N GLY A 39 -8.26 2.46 0.80
CA GLY A 39 -9.46 3.26 0.58
C GLY A 39 -10.75 2.44 0.72
N LEU A 40 -10.80 1.28 0.07
CA LEU A 40 -11.95 0.38 0.11
C LEU A 40 -12.24 -0.12 1.53
N THR A 41 -11.21 -0.60 2.24
CA THR A 41 -11.34 -1.06 3.63
C THR A 41 -11.86 0.06 4.54
N GLY A 42 -11.33 1.28 4.40
CA GLY A 42 -11.80 2.42 5.19
C GLY A 42 -13.27 2.74 4.96
N VAL A 43 -13.75 2.68 3.71
CA VAL A 43 -15.17 2.87 3.39
C VAL A 43 -16.03 1.75 3.99
N VAL A 44 -15.63 0.49 3.84
CA VAL A 44 -16.39 -0.66 4.35
C VAL A 44 -16.54 -0.61 5.88
N LEU A 45 -15.50 -0.21 6.61
CA LEU A 45 -15.56 -0.05 8.06
C LEU A 45 -16.60 0.99 8.48
N LEU A 46 -16.75 2.08 7.73
CA LEU A 46 -17.78 3.08 8.01
C LEU A 46 -19.18 2.59 7.65
N LEU A 47 -19.31 1.75 6.62
CA LEU A 47 -20.60 1.16 6.23
C LEU A 47 -21.14 0.21 7.30
N PHE A 48 -20.27 -0.47 8.06
CA PHE A 48 -20.70 -1.33 9.17
C PHE A 48 -21.39 -0.58 10.31
N LEU A 49 -21.23 0.74 10.42
CA LEU A 49 -21.96 1.55 11.41
C LEU A 49 -23.42 1.84 10.98
N ILE A 50 -23.83 1.43 9.79
CA ILE A 50 -25.16 1.69 9.25
C ILE A 50 -26.07 0.48 9.54
N GLY A 51 -27.27 0.74 10.06
CA GLY A 51 -28.34 -0.27 10.13
C GLY A 51 -28.54 -0.92 11.50
N HIS A 52 -27.80 -0.52 12.53
CA HIS A 52 -28.08 -0.92 13.92
C HIS A 52 -27.68 0.18 14.91
N PRO A 53 -28.21 0.15 16.16
CA PRO A 53 -27.69 0.97 17.24
C PRO A 53 -26.23 0.58 17.50
N ALA A 54 -25.32 1.54 17.39
CA ALA A 54 -23.90 1.34 17.66
C ALA A 54 -23.53 1.92 19.03
N SER A 55 -22.69 1.21 19.77
CA SER A 55 -22.11 1.74 21.01
C SER A 55 -20.98 2.73 20.72
N TRP A 56 -20.65 3.62 21.66
CA TRP A 56 -19.50 4.51 21.52
C TRP A 56 -18.20 3.76 21.26
N THR A 57 -18.01 2.62 21.91
CA THR A 57 -16.85 1.75 21.72
C THR A 57 -16.77 1.26 20.28
N GLU A 58 -17.87 0.76 19.73
CA GLU A 58 -17.94 0.29 18.35
C GLU A 58 -17.67 1.40 17.33
N ILE A 59 -18.25 2.59 17.55
CA ILE A 59 -17.98 3.76 16.72
C ILE A 59 -16.48 4.08 16.70
N LEU A 60 -15.81 4.06 17.86
CA LEU A 60 -14.37 4.34 17.94
C LEU A 60 -13.54 3.28 17.21
N TYR A 61 -13.83 1.99 17.43
CA TYR A 61 -13.11 0.88 16.80
C TYR A 61 -13.34 0.77 15.28
N MET A 62 -14.42 1.32 14.75
CA MET A 62 -14.62 1.39 13.29
C MET A 62 -14.10 2.69 12.70
N ALA A 63 -14.39 3.84 13.31
CA ALA A 63 -14.04 5.14 12.77
C ALA A 63 -12.52 5.41 12.81
N ILE A 64 -11.83 5.05 13.90
CA ILE A 64 -10.39 5.35 14.02
C ILE A 64 -9.58 4.60 12.94
N PRO A 65 -9.69 3.27 12.79
CA PRO A 65 -8.98 2.56 11.72
C PRO A 65 -9.42 3.02 10.32
N ALA A 66 -10.71 3.33 10.12
CA ALA A 66 -11.19 3.85 8.85
C ALA A 66 -10.50 5.16 8.46
N VAL A 67 -10.35 6.10 9.40
CA VAL A 67 -9.62 7.35 9.18
C VAL A 67 -8.16 7.06 8.80
N PHE A 68 -7.47 6.18 9.52
CA PHE A 68 -6.08 5.82 9.18
C PHE A 68 -5.97 5.19 7.79
N CYS A 69 -6.88 4.30 7.42
CA CYS A 69 -6.91 3.68 6.10
C CYS A 69 -7.14 4.71 4.98
N LEU A 70 -8.11 5.61 5.16
CA LEU A 70 -8.44 6.64 4.17
C LEU A 70 -7.32 7.68 4.03
N VAL A 71 -6.76 8.14 5.15
CA VAL A 71 -5.60 9.06 5.14
C VAL A 71 -4.40 8.36 4.51
N GLY A 72 -4.12 7.12 4.88
CA GLY A 72 -3.04 6.31 4.31
C GLY A 72 -3.17 6.14 2.79
N ALA A 73 -4.40 5.91 2.29
CA ALA A 73 -4.67 5.78 0.86
C ALA A 73 -4.30 7.04 0.06
N VAL A 74 -4.35 8.23 0.67
CA VAL A 74 -3.98 9.51 0.04
C VAL A 74 -2.52 9.87 0.29
N VAL A 75 -2.04 9.72 1.53
CA VAL A 75 -0.69 10.14 1.93
C VAL A 75 0.38 9.23 1.34
N TYR A 76 0.17 7.91 1.32
CA TYR A 76 1.14 6.95 0.78
C TYR A 76 1.54 7.23 -0.68
N PRO A 77 0.62 7.36 -1.65
CA PRO A 77 1.00 7.64 -3.03
C PRO A 77 1.65 9.01 -3.18
N ILE A 78 1.26 9.99 -2.36
CA ILE A 78 1.88 11.32 -2.34
C ILE A 78 3.33 11.23 -1.86
N TYR A 79 3.58 10.54 -0.75
CA TYR A 79 4.92 10.31 -0.21
C TYR A 79 5.79 9.56 -1.21
N LYS A 80 5.28 8.48 -1.81
CA LYS A 80 6.01 7.68 -2.79
C LYS A 80 6.34 8.46 -4.07
N ARG A 81 5.51 9.42 -4.47
CA ARG A 81 5.81 10.36 -5.58
C ARG A 81 6.81 11.45 -5.18
N ARG A 82 7.22 11.55 -3.93
CA ARG A 82 8.20 12.54 -3.47
C ARG A 82 9.46 11.90 -2.91
N SER A 83 9.56 10.57 -2.93
CA SER A 83 10.68 9.84 -2.35
C SER A 83 12.02 10.12 -3.03
N TRP A 84 12.01 10.72 -4.22
CA TRP A 84 13.22 11.16 -4.94
C TRP A 84 13.64 12.60 -4.60
N ARG A 85 12.88 13.32 -3.76
CA ARG A 85 13.17 14.72 -3.38
C ARG A 85 13.82 14.84 -2.00
N HIS A 86 13.96 13.73 -1.27
CA HIS A 86 14.60 13.64 0.04
C HIS A 86 15.67 12.56 0.01
#